data_AF-A0A1R1BC25-F1
#
_entry.id   AF-A0A1R1BC25-F1
#
_cell.length_a   1.000
_cell.length_b   1.000
_cell.length_c   1.000
_cell.angle_alpha   90.00
_cell.angle_beta   90.00
_cell.angle_gamma   90.00
#
_symmetry.space_group_name_H-M   'P 1'
#
loop_
_entity.id
_entity.type
_entity.pdbx_description
1 polymer ?
#
loop_
_entity_poly.entity_id
_entity_poly.type
_entity_poly.pdbx_seq_one_letter_code
_entity_poly.pdbx_strand_id
1 'polypeptide(L)'
;MRDTLHEVLRLWDWTDTWGWIYPMMAIMAARLGDGNLAVDLLMMKHTKDTYLPNGHNCQTARLPIYLPGNGGLLTAVAMMAGGWLGCSNMDAP
;
A
#
# COMPACT_ATOMS: atom_id res chain seq x y z
N MET A 1 -9.77 14.46 3.31
CA MET A 1 -8.80 13.41 2.95
C MET A 1 -9.45 12.20 2.32
N ARG A 2 -10.58 11.67 2.83
CA ARG A 2 -11.27 10.52 2.20
C ARG A 2 -11.67 10.77 0.75
N ASP A 3 -12.32 11.89 0.46
CA ASP A 3 -12.70 12.23 -0.93
C ASP A 3 -11.48 12.38 -1.84
N THR A 4 -10.39 12.95 -1.30
CA THR A 4 -9.11 13.06 -2.01
C THR A 4 -8.52 11.68 -2.33
N LEU A 5 -8.55 10.74 -1.38
CA LEU A 5 -8.11 9.37 -1.60
C LEU A 5 -8.91 8.72 -2.73
N HIS A 6 -10.24 8.79 -2.66
CA HIS A 6 -11.10 8.20 -3.69
C HIS A 6 -10.87 8.82 -5.07
N GLU A 7 -10.65 10.13 -5.14
CA GLU A 7 -10.39 10.81 -6.40
C GLU A 7 -9.05 10.40 -7.00
N VAL A 8 -8.01 10.24 -6.18
CA VAL A 8 -6.72 9.66 -6.61
C VAL A 8 -6.94 8.24 -7.13
N LEU A 9 -7.65 7.38 -6.39
CA LEU A 9 -7.90 6.01 -6.83
C LEU A 9 -8.63 5.93 -8.17
N ARG A 10 -9.53 6.90 -8.43
CA ARG A 10 -10.34 6.98 -9.64
C ARG A 10 -9.58 7.51 -10.85
N LEU A 11 -8.70 8.50 -10.65
CA LEU A 11 -8.07 9.25 -11.74
C LEU A 11 -6.63 8.86 -12.03
N TRP A 12 -5.93 8.26 -11.07
CA TRP A 12 -4.51 8.00 -11.20
C TRP A 12 -4.23 6.94 -12.28
N ASP A 13 -3.21 7.18 -13.11
CA ASP A 13 -2.71 6.19 -14.05
C ASP A 13 -1.84 5.17 -13.30
N TRP A 14 -2.43 4.03 -12.98
CA TRP A 14 -1.77 2.94 -12.27
C TRP A 14 -0.60 2.31 -13.05
N THR A 15 -0.49 2.58 -14.36
CA THR A 15 0.64 2.09 -15.15
C THR A 15 1.92 2.89 -14.90
N ASP A 16 1.85 4.11 -14.37
CA ASP A 16 3.00 4.98 -14.08
C ASP A 16 3.38 5.02 -12.58
N THR A 17 2.80 4.14 -11.77
CA THR A 17 3.07 4.09 -10.33
C THR A 17 4.46 3.57 -9.99
N TRP A 18 4.77 3.51 -8.71
CA TRP A 18 5.93 2.80 -8.17
C TRP A 18 5.47 1.87 -7.05
N GLY A 19 6.19 0.78 -6.80
CA GLY A 19 5.79 -0.24 -5.83
C GLY A 19 5.57 0.28 -4.40
N TRP A 20 6.13 1.43 -4.03
CA TRP A 20 5.88 2.07 -2.73
C TRP A 20 4.54 2.82 -2.65
N ILE A 21 3.88 3.10 -3.79
CA ILE A 21 2.62 3.85 -3.82
C ILE A 21 1.49 3.04 -3.18
N TYR A 22 1.42 1.74 -3.48
CA TYR A 22 0.41 0.82 -2.93
C TYR A 22 0.38 0.82 -1.39
N PRO A 23 1.50 0.58 -0.68
CA PRO A 23 1.50 0.65 0.77
C PRO A 23 1.28 2.06 1.33
N MET A 24 1.69 3.12 0.64
CA MET A 24 1.39 4.49 1.07
C MET A 24 -0.11 4.79 1.01
N MET A 25 -0.79 4.32 -0.04
CA MET A 25 -2.24 4.45 -0.18
C MET A 25 -2.97 3.60 0.86
N ALA A 26 -2.49 2.37 1.11
CA ALA A 26 -3.01 1.51 2.17
C ALA A 26 -2.88 2.15 3.56
N ILE A 27 -1.74 2.76 3.87
CA ILE A 27 -1.54 3.53 5.10
C ILE A 27 -2.57 4.66 5.22
N MET A 28 -2.84 5.39 4.14
CA MET A 28 -3.87 6.44 4.16
C MET A 28 -5.28 5.88 4.36
N ALA A 29 -5.64 4.80 3.69
CA ALA A 29 -6.93 4.13 3.86
C ALA A 29 -7.13 3.65 5.31
N ALA A 30 -6.12 2.98 5.89
CA ALA A 30 -6.13 2.54 7.28
C ALA A 30 -6.29 3.72 8.26
N ARG A 31 -5.56 4.83 8.04
CA ARG A 31 -5.69 6.05 8.86
C ARG A 31 -7.04 6.73 8.73
N LEU A 32 -7.77 6.50 7.65
CA LEU A 32 -9.14 6.99 7.44
C LEU A 32 -10.20 6.03 7.98
N GLY A 33 -9.79 4.93 8.63
CA GLY A 33 -10.67 3.91 9.20
C GLY A 33 -11.28 2.97 8.15
N ASP A 34 -10.70 2.89 6.95
CA ASP A 34 -11.14 1.98 5.89
C ASP A 34 -10.14 0.82 5.73
N GLY A 35 -10.24 -0.15 6.64
CA GLY A 35 -9.35 -1.30 6.69
C GLY A 35 -9.48 -2.22 5.47
N ASN A 36 -10.69 -2.41 4.96
CA ASN A 36 -10.93 -3.21 3.76
C ASN A 36 -10.22 -2.61 2.55
N LEU A 37 -10.41 -1.31 2.31
CA LEU A 37 -9.71 -0.63 1.23
C LEU A 37 -8.18 -0.69 1.42
N ALA A 38 -7.69 -0.59 2.66
CA ALA A 38 -6.26 -0.72 2.93
C ALA A 38 -5.70 -2.08 2.49
N VAL A 39 -6.41 -3.17 2.78
CA VAL A 39 -6.03 -4.52 2.34
C VAL A 39 -6.13 -4.64 0.82
N ASP A 40 -7.22 -4.17 0.22
CA ASP A 40 -7.41 -4.21 -1.24
C ASP A 40 -6.27 -3.48 -1.99
N LEU A 41 -5.81 -2.35 -1.44
CA LEU A 41 -4.71 -1.57 -2.00
C LEU A 41 -3.34 -2.28 -1.95
N LEU A 42 -3.13 -3.18 -0.98
CA LEU A 42 -1.92 -4.03 -0.90
C LEU A 42 -2.01 -5.29 -1.78
N MET A 43 -3.17 -5.54 -2.37
CA MET A 43 -3.46 -6.74 -3.16
C MET A 43 -3.84 -6.36 -4.60
N MET A 44 -3.47 -5.16 -5.05
CA MET A 44 -3.85 -4.71 -6.38
C MET A 44 -3.11 -5.53 -7.44
N LYS A 45 -3.83 -5.91 -8.49
CA LYS A 45 -3.27 -6.72 -9.59
C LYS A 45 -2.50 -5.85 -10.59
N HIS A 46 -1.41 -5.24 -10.13
CA HIS A 46 -0.47 -4.50 -10.96
C HIS A 46 0.93 -5.08 -10.85
N THR A 47 1.70 -5.02 -11.95
CA THR A 47 3.09 -5.51 -11.99
C THR A 47 3.95 -4.92 -10.87
N LYS A 48 3.71 -3.66 -10.53
CA LYS A 48 4.48 -2.90 -9.53
C LYS A 48 4.10 -3.23 -8.09
N ASP A 49 2.98 -3.92 -7.88
CA ASP A 49 2.55 -4.50 -6.60
C ASP A 49 2.80 -6.02 -6.56
N THR A 50 3.56 -6.55 -7.52
CA THR A 50 3.90 -7.98 -7.59
C THR A 50 5.17 -8.28 -6.79
N TYR A 51 5.11 -9.37 -6.02
CA TYR A 51 6.25 -9.91 -5.29
C TYR A 51 6.73 -11.19 -5.97
N LEU A 52 8.03 -11.26 -6.24
CA LEU A 52 8.68 -12.43 -6.84
C LEU A 52 8.69 -13.61 -5.86
N PRO A 53 8.98 -14.85 -6.31
CA PRO A 53 9.04 -16.02 -5.43
C PRO A 53 10.05 -15.91 -4.27
N ASN A 54 11.06 -15.04 -4.41
CA ASN A 54 12.02 -14.74 -3.34
C ASN A 54 11.53 -13.62 -2.38
N GLY A 55 10.31 -13.14 -2.54
CA GLY A 55 9.68 -12.12 -1.71
C GLY A 55 10.03 -10.68 -2.06
N HIS A 56 10.84 -10.40 -3.08
CA HIS A 56 11.15 -9.02 -3.47
C HIS A 56 10.03 -8.39 -4.32
N ASN A 57 9.70 -7.13 -4.02
CA ASN A 57 8.81 -6.33 -4.85
C ASN A 57 9.51 -6.01 -6.18
N CYS A 58 8.80 -6.26 -7.29
CA CYS A 58 9.29 -6.02 -8.63
C CYS A 58 8.70 -4.71 -9.17
N GLN A 59 9.57 -3.79 -9.60
CA GLN A 59 9.11 -2.52 -10.21
C GLN A 59 9.01 -2.65 -11.74
N THR A 60 10.03 -3.21 -12.37
CA THR A 60 10.08 -3.50 -13.82
C THR A 60 11.02 -4.68 -14.08
N ALA A 61 11.05 -5.20 -15.31
CA ALA A 61 12.04 -6.20 -15.71
C ALA A 61 13.50 -5.76 -15.51
N ARG A 62 13.79 -4.45 -15.56
CA ARG A 62 15.13 -3.89 -15.34
C ARG A 62 15.41 -3.57 -13.86
N LEU A 63 14.37 -3.60 -13.02
CA LEU A 63 14.44 -3.34 -11.59
C LEU A 63 13.62 -4.41 -10.83
N PRO A 64 14.11 -5.67 -10.80
CA PRO A 64 13.40 -6.79 -10.21
C PRO A 64 13.40 -6.78 -8.68
N ILE A 65 14.30 -6.00 -8.07
CA ILE A 65 14.40 -5.83 -6.61
C ILE A 65 14.20 -4.35 -6.29
N TYR A 66 13.01 -4.00 -5.83
CA TYR A 66 12.65 -2.65 -5.42
C TYR A 66 12.29 -2.62 -3.94
N LEU A 67 13.32 -2.48 -3.10
CA LEU A 67 13.18 -2.53 -1.64
C LEU A 67 12.20 -1.50 -1.03
N PRO A 68 11.97 -0.30 -1.61
CA PRO A 68 10.94 0.59 -1.09
C PRO A 68 9.53 -0.01 -1.12
N GLY A 69 9.21 -0.87 -2.09
CA GLY A 69 7.93 -1.61 -2.10
C GLY A 69 7.82 -2.57 -0.92
N ASN A 70 8.87 -3.37 -0.67
CA ASN A 70 8.94 -4.27 0.49
C ASN A 70 8.86 -3.53 1.83
N GLY A 71 9.66 -2.47 2.00
CA GLY A 71 9.67 -1.67 3.22
C GLY A 71 8.34 -0.96 3.45
N GLY A 72 7.71 -0.49 2.38
CA GLY A 72 6.37 0.07 2.43
C GLY A 72 5.34 -0.96 2.90
N LEU A 73 5.33 -2.16 2.31
CA LEU A 73 4.42 -3.24 2.73
C LEU A 73 4.57 -3.58 4.21
N LEU A 74 5.81 -3.79 4.67
CA LEU A 74 6.08 -4.10 6.07
C LEU A 74 5.62 -2.96 7.00
N THR A 75 5.83 -1.72 6.59
CA THR A 75 5.40 -0.53 7.34
C THR A 75 3.88 -0.44 7.41
N ALA A 76 3.19 -0.64 6.28
CA ALA A 76 1.73 -0.62 6.21
C ALA A 76 1.12 -1.71 7.11
N VAL A 77 1.61 -2.94 7.02
CA VAL A 77 1.14 -4.07 7.83
C VAL A 77 1.43 -3.84 9.32
N ALA A 78 2.64 -3.41 9.67
CA ALA A 78 2.98 -3.10 11.06
C ALA A 78 2.09 -1.98 11.64
N MET A 79 1.79 -0.96 10.83
CA MET A 79 0.92 0.13 11.24
C MET A 79 -0.55 -0.32 11.41
N MET A 80 -1.06 -1.17 10.53
CA MET A 80 -2.42 -1.71 10.62
C MET A 80 -2.59 -2.65 11.82
N ALA A 81 -1.57 -3.46 12.12
CA ALA A 81 -1.62 -4.42 13.23
C ALA A 81 -1.27 -3.80 14.60
N GLY A 82 -0.28 -2.90 14.64
CA GLY A 82 0.27 -2.34 15.87
C GLY A 82 -0.15 -0.91 16.17
N GLY A 83 -0.88 -0.27 15.26
CA GLY A 83 -1.27 1.13 15.37
C GLY A 83 -0.15 2.12 15.03
N TRP A 84 -0.39 3.39 15.35
CA TRP A 84 0.54 4.50 15.12
C TRP A 84 0.39 5.56 16.20
N LEU A 85 1.33 6.50 16.26
CA LEU A 85 1.27 7.59 17.22
C LEU A 85 -0.03 8.39 17.05
N GLY A 86 -0.85 8.41 18.10
CA GLY A 86 -2.14 9.09 18.11
C GLY A 86 -3.30 8.29 17.50
N CYS A 87 -3.13 6.99 17.21
CA CYS A 87 -4.28 6.13 16.90
C CYS A 87 -5.10 5.89 18.18
N SER A 88 -6.43 5.93 18.06
CA SER A 88 -7.33 5.41 19.10
C SER A 88 -7.26 3.88 19.14
N ASN A 89 -7.89 3.25 20.14
CA ASN A 89 -8.15 1.80 20.12
C ASN A 89 -9.10 1.50 18.95
N MET A 90 -8.52 1.21 17.78
CA MET A 90 -9.22 0.70 16.61
C MET A 90 -8.84 -0.76 16.47
N ASP A 91 -9.82 -1.58 16.08
CA ASP A 91 -9.54 -2.95 15.71
C ASP A 91 -8.62 -2.96 14.49
N ALA A 92 -7.69 -3.91 14.46
CA ALA A 92 -6.87 -4.13 13.28
C ALA A 92 -7.77 -4.53 12.10
N PRO A 93 -7.47 -4.06 10.87
CA PRO A 93 -8.12 -4.53 9.65
C PRO A 93 -8.08 -6.06 9.49
#